data_AF-A0A291IDY6-F1
#
_entry.id   AF-A0A291IDY6-F1
#
_cell.length_a   1.000
_cell.length_b   1.000
_cell.length_c   1.000
_cell.angle_alpha   90.00
_cell.angle_beta   90.00
_cell.angle_gamma   90.00
#
_symmetry.space_group_name_H-M   'P 1'
#
loop_
_entity.id
_entity.type
_entity.pdbx_description
1 polymer ?
#
loop_
_entity_poly.entity_id
_entity_poly.type
_entity_poly.pdbx_seq_one_letter_code
_entity_poly.pdbx_strand_id
1 'polypeptide(L)'
;MRKFSLLNRYRLSGLILAWLAVSAHCPAAPSDDPDILARRGQQRPFSTSLAEAPTIALSKPAGGWTSGLQITVAGTCSDPAANPVVVNINGVRYYVRNANGSFSRAFPAAKGKNSVIAECANAAGVAKASATVDAVISPIPLKVILTSDSDGVYTDLHIYEPDKSHVYWADTNSSSGGIFFLNSNGDNFDQAGYGPYLYVHPAPPVGVFRIDTNYWPGGAVQHTLANLDIILDEGLPTESRRRVQKPLARPGETQTLAYVAIQGNRQPAKIYVPGQDAERDMPAEIREYIKQEPKREGEDSGEDLSYLPAADAEALRETVTNVALLQARKPSPLWEPKQRDCAGLVRFAYRTALEPRDAARTAKLGIPAKLNLPAVSEQARKTLPNYPQLWQTGITNGLPRYGHFADAETLIGYNFRLKSRDLAAAQSGDLLVYQKPLLNDEPYHLMLFAAGRAESLAVYHNGAQGSEGQVRVVRVAELLNSPDPVWIPRPENPNFLGVFEWNRLRPQNA
;
A
#
# COMPACT_ATOMS: atom_id res chain seq x y z
N MET A 1 -78.32 -7.52 27.98
CA MET A 1 -78.69 -8.72 27.20
C MET A 1 -78.31 -8.49 25.73
N ARG A 2 -77.41 -9.33 25.18
CA ARG A 2 -77.34 -9.85 23.77
C ARG A 2 -77.40 -8.82 22.60
N LYS A 3 -76.51 -8.75 21.59
CA LYS A 3 -75.67 -9.70 20.79
C LYS A 3 -74.52 -8.89 20.13
N PHE A 4 -73.27 -9.34 20.12
CA PHE A 4 -72.58 -10.15 19.09
C PHE A 4 -72.71 -9.70 17.63
N SER A 5 -71.60 -9.24 17.04
CA SER A 5 -71.19 -9.61 15.67
C SER A 5 -69.66 -9.74 15.59
N LEU A 6 -69.22 -10.89 15.05
CA LEU A 6 -67.83 -11.24 14.75
C LEU A 6 -67.44 -10.67 13.39
N LEU A 7 -66.17 -10.30 13.23
CA LEU A 7 -65.43 -10.55 11.99
C LEU A 7 -63.95 -10.75 12.31
N ASN A 8 -63.54 -12.00 12.16
CA ASN A 8 -62.20 -12.53 12.37
C ASN A 8 -61.44 -12.47 11.03
N ARG A 9 -60.24 -11.88 10.99
CA ARG A 9 -59.32 -11.99 9.84
C ARG A 9 -58.04 -12.66 10.31
N TYR A 10 -57.87 -13.90 9.86
CA TYR A 10 -56.62 -14.66 9.90
C TYR A 10 -55.53 -13.96 9.08
N ARG A 11 -54.31 -13.89 9.62
CA ARG A 11 -53.08 -13.81 8.83
C ARG A 11 -52.07 -14.83 9.34
N LEU A 12 -51.60 -15.64 8.40
CA LEU A 12 -50.67 -16.75 8.53
C LEU A 12 -49.34 -16.33 9.16
N SER A 13 -48.89 -17.13 10.11
CA SER A 13 -47.51 -17.20 10.61
C SER A 13 -46.66 -18.00 9.63
N GLY A 14 -45.73 -17.33 8.94
CA GLY A 14 -44.66 -17.96 8.18
C GLY A 14 -43.42 -18.16 9.05
N LEU A 15 -43.09 -19.41 9.36
CA LEU A 15 -41.76 -19.80 9.84
C LEU A 15 -40.74 -19.53 8.74
N ILE A 16 -39.70 -18.74 9.04
CA ILE A 16 -38.48 -18.69 8.24
C ILE A 16 -37.39 -19.41 9.03
N LEU A 17 -36.96 -20.56 8.48
CA LEU A 17 -35.76 -21.30 8.88
C LEU A 17 -34.54 -20.36 8.78
N ALA A 18 -33.87 -20.12 9.91
CA ALA A 18 -32.53 -19.53 9.92
C ALA A 18 -31.53 -20.58 9.44
N TRP A 19 -31.09 -20.46 8.18
CA TRP A 19 -29.88 -21.13 7.71
C TRP A 19 -28.67 -20.43 8.36
N LEU A 20 -27.99 -21.16 9.24
CA LEU A 20 -26.65 -20.84 9.72
C LEU A 20 -25.67 -20.96 8.55
N ALA A 21 -25.46 -19.85 7.82
CA ALA A 21 -24.30 -19.71 6.96
C ALA A 21 -23.10 -19.35 7.86
N VAL A 22 -22.37 -20.38 8.28
CA VAL A 22 -21.00 -20.24 8.80
C VAL A 22 -20.17 -19.64 7.67
N SER A 23 -20.07 -18.32 7.65
CA SER A 23 -19.16 -17.59 6.77
C SER A 23 -17.85 -17.49 7.54
N ALA A 24 -16.93 -18.41 7.24
CA ALA A 24 -15.54 -18.30 7.64
C ALA A 24 -14.99 -16.97 7.08
N HIS A 25 -14.81 -16.00 7.96
CA HIS A 25 -14.24 -14.71 7.62
C HIS A 25 -12.72 -14.88 7.47
N CYS A 26 -12.22 -14.80 6.25
CA CYS A 26 -10.79 -14.62 6.00
C CYS A 26 -10.49 -13.10 5.94
N PRO A 27 -9.64 -12.55 6.83
CA PRO A 27 -9.29 -11.14 6.82
C PRO A 27 -8.29 -10.80 5.71
N ALA A 28 -8.39 -9.62 5.09
CA ALA A 28 -7.23 -8.99 4.44
C ALA A 28 -6.31 -8.49 5.58
N ALA A 29 -5.39 -9.36 5.96
CA ALA A 29 -4.26 -9.19 6.85
C ALA A 29 -3.01 -8.85 6.01
N PRO A 30 -1.84 -8.52 6.60
CA PRO A 30 -0.58 -8.76 5.91
C PRO A 30 -0.61 -10.18 5.34
N SER A 31 -0.10 -10.41 4.14
CA SER A 31 -0.20 -11.75 3.53
C SER A 31 0.16 -12.84 4.55
N ASP A 32 -0.85 -13.59 4.98
CA ASP A 32 -0.72 -14.76 5.84
C ASP A 32 -0.13 -15.94 5.04
N ASP A 33 0.29 -15.68 3.79
CA ASP A 33 1.09 -16.58 3.00
C ASP A 33 2.27 -17.06 3.87
N PRO A 34 2.32 -18.36 4.19
CA PRO A 34 3.38 -18.93 5.01
C PRO A 34 4.78 -18.62 4.47
N ASP A 35 4.91 -18.44 3.16
CA ASP A 35 6.14 -18.13 2.47
C ASP A 35 6.56 -16.65 2.68
N ILE A 36 5.60 -15.73 2.84
CA ILE A 36 5.84 -14.34 3.22
C ILE A 36 6.19 -14.24 4.70
N LEU A 37 5.45 -14.95 5.56
CA LEU A 37 5.69 -14.98 7.01
C LEU A 37 7.07 -15.59 7.35
N ALA A 38 7.49 -16.66 6.66
CA ALA A 38 8.78 -17.31 6.88
C ALA A 38 10.01 -16.43 6.55
N ARG A 39 9.82 -15.38 5.74
CA ARG A 39 10.92 -14.55 5.21
C ARG A 39 10.84 -13.08 5.64
N ARG A 40 9.74 -12.69 6.29
CA ARG A 40 9.54 -11.36 6.87
C ARG A 40 10.73 -10.95 7.74
N GLY A 41 11.38 -9.84 7.40
CA GLY A 41 12.50 -9.28 8.19
C GLY A 41 13.82 -10.03 8.07
N GLN A 42 13.94 -11.06 7.22
CA GLN A 42 15.23 -11.66 6.91
C GLN A 42 15.97 -10.83 5.86
N GLN A 43 16.75 -9.83 6.29
CA GLN A 43 17.98 -9.54 5.55
C GLN A 43 18.88 -10.76 5.76
N ARG A 44 18.88 -11.71 4.83
CA ARG A 44 19.85 -12.80 4.90
C ARG A 44 21.23 -12.16 4.75
N PRO A 45 22.10 -12.20 5.78
CA PRO A 45 23.48 -11.83 5.56
C PRO A 45 24.03 -12.73 4.45
N PHE A 46 24.91 -12.22 3.61
CA PHE A 46 25.73 -13.09 2.78
C PHE A 46 26.32 -14.18 3.69
N SER A 47 26.02 -15.45 3.40
CA SER A 47 26.50 -16.59 4.20
C SER A 47 28.00 -16.46 4.40
N THR A 48 28.43 -16.42 5.67
CA THR A 48 29.84 -16.42 6.06
C THR A 48 30.42 -17.84 6.12
N SER A 49 29.74 -18.85 5.56
CA SER A 49 30.39 -20.14 5.33
C SER A 49 31.56 -19.95 4.37
N LEU A 50 32.60 -20.76 4.51
CA LEU A 50 33.72 -20.86 3.57
C LEU A 50 33.16 -21.30 2.20
N ALA A 51 32.56 -20.37 1.47
CA ALA A 51 31.82 -20.66 0.26
C ALA A 51 32.81 -20.91 -0.87
N GLU A 52 32.70 -22.06 -1.51
CA GLU A 52 33.21 -22.22 -2.86
C GLU A 52 32.42 -21.27 -3.78
N ALA A 53 33.06 -20.78 -4.85
CA ALA A 53 32.35 -19.99 -5.86
C ALA A 53 31.17 -20.84 -6.39
N PRO A 54 29.97 -20.27 -6.55
CA PRO A 54 28.82 -21.03 -6.97
C PRO A 54 29.02 -21.52 -8.41
N THR A 55 28.22 -22.48 -8.83
CA THR A 55 28.06 -22.87 -10.24
C THR A 55 26.60 -22.71 -10.61
N ILE A 56 26.33 -22.40 -11.87
CA ILE A 56 24.97 -22.26 -12.40
C ILE A 56 24.86 -22.98 -13.74
N ALA A 57 23.75 -23.67 -13.96
CA ALA A 57 23.43 -24.34 -15.21
C ALA A 57 22.01 -23.98 -15.66
N LEU A 58 21.83 -23.71 -16.96
CA LEU A 58 20.53 -23.47 -17.56
C LEU A 58 20.00 -24.77 -18.19
N SER A 59 18.80 -25.19 -17.80
CA SER A 59 18.05 -26.26 -18.44
C SER A 59 17.07 -25.73 -19.49
N LYS A 60 16.63 -24.47 -19.35
CA LYS A 60 15.85 -23.74 -20.35
C LYS A 60 16.34 -22.30 -20.51
N PRO A 61 16.29 -21.73 -21.73
CA PRO A 61 15.87 -22.38 -22.97
C PRO A 61 16.90 -23.41 -23.47
N ALA A 62 16.44 -24.49 -24.09
CA ALA A 62 17.31 -25.54 -24.65
C ALA A 62 17.97 -25.15 -25.99
N GLY A 63 17.78 -23.91 -26.44
CA GLY A 63 18.11 -23.49 -27.81
C GLY A 63 16.94 -23.65 -28.79
N GLY A 64 17.21 -23.37 -30.06
CA GLY A 64 16.25 -23.52 -31.15
C GLY A 64 15.29 -22.34 -31.28
N TRP A 65 14.04 -22.63 -31.66
CA TRP A 65 13.02 -21.62 -31.92
C TRP A 65 11.74 -21.83 -31.10
N THR A 66 10.99 -20.74 -30.88
CA THR A 66 9.67 -20.75 -30.23
C THR A 66 8.69 -19.85 -30.98
N SER A 67 7.41 -20.16 -30.95
CA SER A 67 6.32 -19.26 -31.39
C SER A 67 5.53 -18.68 -30.21
N GLY A 68 5.91 -19.01 -28.98
CA GLY A 68 5.28 -18.47 -27.77
C GLY A 68 5.71 -17.02 -27.51
N LEU A 69 4.78 -16.23 -26.97
CA LEU A 69 5.06 -14.86 -26.52
C LEU A 69 5.95 -14.81 -25.27
N GLN A 70 6.22 -15.96 -24.64
CA GLN A 70 7.10 -16.09 -23.49
C GLN A 70 8.12 -17.22 -23.68
N ILE A 71 9.30 -17.02 -23.11
CA ILE A 71 10.38 -18.00 -22.97
C ILE A 71 10.55 -18.37 -21.50
N THR A 72 10.55 -19.67 -21.21
CA THR A 72 10.91 -20.14 -19.87
C THR A 72 12.43 -20.13 -19.72
N VAL A 73 12.91 -19.46 -18.68
CA VAL A 73 14.29 -19.53 -18.20
C VAL A 73 14.30 -20.36 -16.93
N ALA A 74 15.02 -21.49 -16.96
CA ALA A 74 15.08 -22.42 -15.85
C ALA A 74 16.46 -23.03 -15.72
N GLY A 75 16.85 -23.40 -14.50
CA GLY A 75 18.18 -23.90 -14.22
C GLY A 75 18.40 -24.23 -12.75
N THR A 76 19.64 -24.54 -12.42
CA THR A 76 20.09 -24.83 -11.06
C THR A 76 21.27 -23.94 -10.67
N CYS A 77 21.34 -23.54 -9.41
CA CYS A 77 22.52 -22.95 -8.78
C CYS A 77 23.00 -23.85 -7.63
N SER A 78 24.32 -24.10 -7.56
CA SER A 78 24.89 -24.97 -6.52
C SER A 78 24.81 -24.38 -5.11
N ASP A 79 24.68 -23.06 -4.98
CA ASP A 79 24.44 -22.40 -3.70
C ASP A 79 22.93 -22.15 -3.51
N PRO A 80 22.25 -22.90 -2.63
CA PRO A 80 20.82 -22.71 -2.38
C PRO A 80 20.50 -21.42 -1.61
N ALA A 81 21.50 -20.78 -1.00
CA ALA A 81 21.33 -19.52 -0.27
C ALA A 81 21.52 -18.28 -1.17
N ALA A 82 22.11 -18.44 -2.36
CA ALA A 82 22.30 -17.37 -3.34
C ALA A 82 20.95 -16.96 -3.97
N ASN A 83 20.25 -16.03 -3.32
CA ASN A 83 18.96 -15.49 -3.74
C ASN A 83 19.03 -13.95 -3.73
N PRO A 84 18.61 -13.26 -4.81
CA PRO A 84 18.03 -13.80 -6.04
C PRO A 84 19.05 -14.35 -7.06
N VAL A 85 18.57 -15.18 -7.99
CA VAL A 85 19.24 -15.41 -9.27
C VAL A 85 18.92 -14.24 -10.18
N VAL A 86 19.95 -13.62 -10.77
CA VAL A 86 19.78 -12.50 -11.69
C VAL A 86 19.67 -13.04 -13.10
N VAL A 87 18.56 -12.76 -13.79
CA VAL A 87 18.36 -13.16 -15.20
C VAL A 87 18.37 -11.91 -16.06
N ASN A 88 19.24 -11.85 -17.06
CA ASN A 88 19.25 -10.81 -18.08
C ASN A 88 18.73 -11.36 -19.40
N ILE A 89 17.70 -10.74 -19.96
CA ILE A 89 17.16 -11.08 -21.29
C ILE A 89 17.21 -9.82 -22.14
N ASN A 90 18.01 -9.86 -23.20
CA ASN A 90 18.18 -8.74 -24.15
C ASN A 90 18.48 -7.40 -23.44
N GLY A 91 19.26 -7.40 -22.36
CA GLY A 91 19.62 -6.20 -21.61
C GLY A 91 18.66 -5.81 -20.46
N VAL A 92 17.49 -6.44 -20.36
CA VAL A 92 16.58 -6.25 -19.23
C VAL A 92 16.97 -7.19 -18.10
N ARG A 93 17.12 -6.65 -16.89
CA ARG A 93 17.46 -7.42 -15.70
C ARG A 93 16.20 -7.79 -14.93
N TYR A 94 16.08 -9.07 -14.60
CA TYR A 94 15.04 -9.67 -13.79
C TYR A 94 15.66 -10.36 -12.59
N TYR A 95 14.91 -10.45 -11.50
CA TYR A 95 15.29 -11.23 -10.33
C TYR A 95 14.36 -12.43 -10.21
N VAL A 96 14.94 -13.62 -10.08
CA VAL A 96 14.22 -14.88 -9.93
C VAL A 96 14.60 -15.49 -8.60
N ARG A 97 13.60 -16.01 -7.90
CA ARG A 97 13.83 -16.71 -6.64
C ARG A 97 14.65 -17.97 -6.87
N ASN A 98 15.65 -18.16 -6.01
CA ASN A 98 16.34 -19.42 -5.87
C ASN A 98 15.59 -20.29 -4.86
N ALA A 99 14.86 -21.29 -5.35
CA ALA A 99 14.14 -22.26 -4.54
C ALA A 99 15.05 -23.47 -4.27
N ASN A 100 15.89 -23.37 -3.23
CA ASN A 100 16.81 -24.42 -2.78
C ASN A 100 17.73 -24.95 -3.90
N GLY A 101 18.34 -24.04 -4.67
CA GLY A 101 19.28 -24.37 -5.75
C GLY A 101 18.61 -24.56 -7.11
N SER A 102 17.30 -24.34 -7.24
CA SER A 102 16.58 -24.40 -8.51
C SER A 102 15.83 -23.09 -8.78
N PHE A 103 15.72 -22.70 -10.04
CA PHE A 103 14.93 -21.54 -10.46
C PHE A 103 14.25 -21.82 -11.80
N SER A 104 13.05 -21.29 -11.98
CA SER A 104 12.30 -21.41 -13.24
C SER A 104 11.26 -20.30 -13.34
N ARG A 105 11.24 -19.59 -14.48
CA ARG A 105 10.23 -18.56 -14.74
C ARG A 105 10.05 -18.26 -16.23
N ALA A 106 8.84 -17.88 -16.62
CA ALA A 106 8.53 -17.43 -17.98
C ALA A 106 8.70 -15.91 -18.10
N PHE A 107 9.32 -15.46 -19.20
CA PHE A 107 9.57 -14.07 -19.52
C PHE A 107 9.14 -13.75 -20.94
N PRO A 108 8.73 -12.51 -21.26
CA PRO A 108 8.29 -12.17 -22.60
C PRO A 108 9.42 -12.29 -23.61
N ALA A 109 9.13 -12.98 -24.70
CA ALA A 109 10.02 -13.04 -25.84
C ALA A 109 10.02 -11.71 -26.60
N ALA A 110 11.15 -11.40 -27.23
CA ALA A 110 11.26 -10.41 -28.30
C ALA A 110 11.25 -11.14 -29.64
N LYS A 111 10.76 -10.51 -30.71
CA LYS A 111 10.87 -11.09 -32.05
C LYS A 111 12.34 -11.33 -32.41
N GLY A 112 12.63 -12.51 -32.96
CA GLY A 112 13.98 -12.91 -33.35
C GLY A 112 14.80 -13.43 -32.17
N LYS A 113 16.10 -13.16 -32.17
CA LYS A 113 17.04 -13.74 -31.21
C LYS A 113 16.86 -13.16 -29.81
N ASN A 114 16.61 -14.03 -28.84
CA ASN A 114 16.60 -13.71 -27.42
C ASN A 114 17.87 -14.28 -26.77
N SER A 115 18.66 -13.41 -26.13
CA SER A 115 19.86 -13.80 -25.39
C SER A 115 19.57 -13.77 -23.89
N VAL A 116 19.68 -14.92 -23.24
CA VAL A 116 19.45 -15.10 -21.81
C VAL A 116 20.79 -15.31 -21.12
N ILE A 117 21.05 -14.56 -20.06
CA ILE A 117 22.20 -14.75 -19.17
C ILE A 117 21.65 -14.87 -17.75
N ALA A 118 21.91 -15.97 -17.06
CA ALA A 118 21.58 -16.15 -15.65
C ALA A 118 22.85 -16.08 -14.81
N GLU A 119 22.79 -15.37 -13.69
CA GLU A 119 23.91 -15.17 -12.76
C GLU A 119 23.51 -15.64 -11.35
N CYS A 120 24.36 -16.45 -10.74
CA CYS A 120 24.26 -16.83 -9.33
C CYS A 120 25.47 -16.26 -8.58
N ALA A 121 25.23 -15.60 -7.44
CA ALA A 121 26.27 -14.87 -6.71
C ALA A 121 26.23 -15.19 -5.22
N ASN A 122 27.40 -15.37 -4.62
CA ASN A 122 27.59 -15.41 -3.17
C ASN A 122 28.85 -14.63 -2.77
N ALA A 123 29.29 -14.71 -1.50
CA ALA A 123 30.46 -14.00 -1.02
C ALA A 123 31.79 -14.40 -1.70
N ALA A 124 31.84 -15.60 -2.31
CA ALA A 124 33.06 -16.15 -2.92
C ALA A 124 33.17 -15.87 -4.43
N GLY A 125 32.08 -15.50 -5.10
CA GLY A 125 32.11 -15.13 -6.51
C GLY A 125 30.74 -15.14 -7.20
N VAL A 126 30.79 -14.93 -8.52
CA VAL A 126 29.62 -14.92 -9.40
C VAL A 126 29.83 -15.95 -10.51
N ALA A 127 28.88 -16.86 -10.68
CA ALA A 127 28.82 -17.77 -11.82
C ALA A 127 27.77 -17.33 -12.82
N LYS A 128 28.01 -17.62 -14.10
CA LYS A 128 27.14 -17.23 -15.20
C LYS A 128 26.88 -18.40 -16.13
N ALA A 129 25.65 -18.50 -16.61
CA ALA A 129 25.26 -19.39 -17.69
C ALA A 129 24.47 -18.59 -18.73
N SER A 130 24.62 -18.93 -20.01
CA SER A 130 23.93 -18.25 -21.09
C SER A 130 23.28 -19.23 -22.04
N ALA A 131 22.13 -18.85 -22.57
CA ALA A 131 21.42 -19.58 -23.61
C ALA A 131 20.77 -18.60 -24.59
N THR A 132 20.49 -19.05 -25.81
CA THR A 132 19.82 -18.24 -26.82
C THR A 132 18.65 -19.00 -27.42
N VAL A 133 17.57 -18.30 -27.75
CA VAL A 133 16.41 -18.88 -28.44
C VAL A 133 15.82 -17.87 -29.42
N ASP A 134 15.45 -18.32 -30.61
CA ASP A 134 14.83 -17.47 -31.63
C ASP A 134 13.31 -17.52 -31.51
N ALA A 135 12.66 -16.39 -31.23
CA ALA A 135 11.20 -16.33 -31.18
C ALA A 135 10.63 -15.85 -32.51
N VAL A 136 9.86 -16.72 -33.16
CA VAL A 136 9.13 -16.48 -34.39
C VAL A 136 7.75 -15.93 -34.04
N ILE A 137 7.73 -14.69 -33.57
CA ILE A 137 6.53 -13.96 -33.18
C ILE A 137 6.42 -12.63 -33.95
N SER A 138 5.22 -12.07 -34.02
CA SER A 138 5.04 -10.70 -34.47
C SER A 138 5.80 -9.73 -33.56
N PRO A 139 6.34 -8.61 -34.09
CA PRO A 139 6.93 -7.57 -33.25
C PRO A 139 5.92 -7.11 -32.19
N ILE A 140 6.43 -6.73 -31.02
CA ILE A 140 5.64 -6.18 -29.91
C ILE A 140 6.04 -4.70 -29.77
N PRO A 141 5.24 -3.76 -30.29
CA PRO A 141 5.60 -2.34 -30.31
C PRO A 141 5.70 -1.67 -28.93
N LEU A 142 4.98 -2.16 -27.92
CA LEU A 142 5.07 -1.64 -26.57
C LEU A 142 5.21 -2.80 -25.58
N LYS A 143 6.25 -2.76 -24.76
CA LYS A 143 6.50 -3.68 -23.65
C LYS A 143 6.86 -2.87 -22.41
N VAL A 144 6.18 -3.15 -21.31
CA VAL A 144 6.31 -2.46 -20.03
C VAL A 144 6.56 -3.50 -18.95
N ILE A 145 7.71 -3.43 -18.31
CA ILE A 145 8.17 -4.41 -17.33
C ILE A 145 8.44 -3.68 -16.03
N LEU A 146 7.71 -4.03 -14.96
CA LEU A 146 7.94 -3.51 -13.62
C LEU A 146 8.57 -4.58 -12.74
N THR A 147 9.74 -4.29 -12.19
CA THR A 147 10.45 -5.15 -11.22
C THR A 147 10.77 -4.39 -9.94
N SER A 148 11.01 -5.14 -8.87
CA SER A 148 11.43 -4.66 -7.57
C SER A 148 12.76 -5.28 -7.18
N ASP A 149 13.62 -4.55 -6.49
CA ASP A 149 14.90 -5.07 -5.98
C ASP A 149 14.75 -5.85 -4.66
N SER A 150 13.58 -5.77 -4.04
CA SER A 150 13.28 -6.39 -2.75
C SER A 150 12.42 -7.64 -2.91
N ASP A 151 12.74 -8.70 -2.18
CA ASP A 151 11.86 -9.87 -2.06
C ASP A 151 10.72 -9.56 -1.08
N GLY A 152 9.58 -10.21 -1.27
CA GLY A 152 8.47 -10.11 -0.32
C GLY A 152 7.71 -8.79 -0.38
N VAL A 153 7.85 -7.97 -1.42
CA VAL A 153 7.02 -6.77 -1.63
C VAL A 153 5.98 -7.00 -2.73
N TYR A 154 4.85 -6.32 -2.63
CA TYR A 154 3.88 -6.21 -3.72
C TYR A 154 4.10 -4.88 -4.42
N THR A 155 4.45 -4.95 -5.70
CA THR A 155 4.54 -3.78 -6.57
C THR A 155 3.72 -4.04 -7.80
N ASP A 156 2.48 -3.58 -7.78
CA ASP A 156 1.53 -3.85 -8.85
C ASP A 156 1.71 -2.86 -9.99
N LEU A 157 1.59 -3.36 -11.22
CA LEU A 157 1.64 -2.55 -12.43
C LEU A 157 0.21 -2.14 -12.83
N HIS A 158 0.00 -0.84 -12.98
CA HIS A 158 -1.28 -0.26 -13.40
C HIS A 158 -1.06 0.46 -14.73
N ILE A 159 -1.79 0.04 -15.76
CA ILE A 159 -1.74 0.64 -17.10
C ILE A 159 -3.08 1.32 -17.38
N TYR A 160 -3.05 2.62 -17.62
CA TYR A 160 -4.19 3.35 -18.15
C TYR A 160 -3.99 3.55 -19.63
N GLU A 161 -4.88 2.97 -20.43
CA GLU A 161 -4.83 2.98 -21.89
C GLU A 161 -5.49 4.25 -22.46
N PRO A 162 -5.21 4.61 -23.72
CA PRO A 162 -5.79 5.80 -24.35
C PRO A 162 -7.32 5.84 -24.40
N ASP A 163 -7.96 4.67 -24.43
CA ASP A 163 -9.42 4.52 -24.43
C ASP A 163 -10.04 4.57 -23.00
N LYS A 164 -9.21 4.87 -21.99
CA LYS A 164 -9.54 4.92 -20.55
C LYS A 164 -9.71 3.56 -19.90
N SER A 165 -9.40 2.45 -20.58
CA SER A 165 -9.26 1.15 -19.90
C SER A 165 -8.15 1.23 -18.85
N HIS A 166 -8.40 0.61 -17.70
CA HIS A 166 -7.44 0.46 -16.62
C HIS A 166 -7.12 -1.02 -16.48
N VAL A 167 -5.90 -1.40 -16.88
CA VAL A 167 -5.43 -2.79 -16.92
C VAL A 167 -4.42 -3.01 -15.79
N TYR A 168 -4.70 -3.97 -14.93
CA TYR A 168 -3.89 -4.31 -13.76
C TYR A 168 -4.14 -5.76 -13.33
N TRP A 169 -3.53 -6.20 -12.23
CA TRP A 169 -3.59 -7.60 -11.80
C TRP A 169 -5.02 -8.13 -11.55
N ALA A 170 -5.95 -7.30 -11.08
CA ALA A 170 -7.32 -7.73 -10.78
C ALA A 170 -8.27 -7.58 -11.98
N ASP A 171 -7.94 -6.70 -12.94
CA ASP A 171 -8.62 -6.60 -14.22
C ASP A 171 -7.58 -6.53 -15.35
N THR A 172 -7.26 -7.70 -15.89
CA THR A 172 -6.26 -7.83 -16.98
C THR A 172 -6.85 -7.54 -18.36
N ASN A 173 -8.14 -7.17 -18.44
CA ASN A 173 -8.82 -6.99 -19.72
C ASN A 173 -8.48 -5.62 -20.35
N SER A 174 -7.75 -5.65 -21.45
CA SER A 174 -7.54 -4.48 -22.31
C SER A 174 -8.58 -4.46 -23.43
N SER A 175 -9.35 -3.37 -23.51
CA SER A 175 -10.28 -3.16 -24.63
C SER A 175 -9.54 -2.83 -25.93
N SER A 176 -8.35 -2.24 -25.83
CA SER A 176 -7.52 -1.91 -26.98
C SER A 176 -6.65 -3.07 -27.50
N GLY A 177 -6.62 -4.20 -26.79
CA GLY A 177 -5.89 -5.41 -27.21
C GLY A 177 -4.48 -5.56 -26.61
N GLY A 178 -4.20 -4.86 -25.52
CA GLY A 178 -3.07 -5.12 -24.63
C GLY A 178 -3.17 -6.48 -23.95
N ILE A 179 -2.02 -7.02 -23.53
CA ILE A 179 -1.89 -8.30 -22.87
C ILE A 179 -1.12 -8.08 -21.57
N PHE A 180 -1.79 -8.29 -20.44
CA PHE A 180 -1.19 -8.26 -19.12
C PHE A 180 -0.81 -9.69 -18.71
N PHE A 181 0.45 -9.90 -18.38
CA PHE A 181 0.93 -11.18 -17.87
C PHE A 181 0.97 -11.11 -16.35
N LEU A 182 0.13 -11.93 -15.72
CA LEU A 182 0.13 -12.11 -14.29
C LEU A 182 1.46 -12.73 -13.83
N ASN A 183 1.87 -12.35 -12.63
CA ASN A 183 3.03 -12.89 -11.96
C ASN A 183 2.75 -14.32 -11.45
N SER A 184 2.58 -15.29 -12.35
CA SER A 184 2.33 -16.68 -11.98
C SER A 184 3.62 -17.48 -11.81
N ASN A 185 3.79 -18.08 -10.63
CA ASN A 185 4.75 -19.17 -10.40
C ASN A 185 3.95 -20.44 -10.09
N GLY A 186 3.55 -21.17 -11.14
CA GLY A 186 2.61 -22.28 -11.01
C GLY A 186 1.17 -21.78 -10.90
N ASP A 187 0.42 -22.26 -9.92
CA ASP A 187 -1.02 -22.01 -9.78
C ASP A 187 -1.39 -20.76 -8.96
N ASN A 188 -0.41 -20.04 -8.40
CA ASN A 188 -0.62 -18.83 -7.59
C ASN A 188 -0.04 -17.59 -8.30
N PHE A 189 -0.87 -16.54 -8.44
CA PHE A 189 -0.58 -15.29 -9.15
C PHE A 189 -0.30 -14.10 -8.20
N ASP A 190 -0.56 -14.26 -6.91
CA ASP A 190 -0.44 -13.23 -5.87
C ASP A 190 0.77 -13.50 -4.95
N GLN A 191 1.93 -13.78 -5.56
CA GLN A 191 3.17 -13.95 -4.81
C GLN A 191 3.92 -12.62 -4.77
N ALA A 192 4.03 -12.04 -3.56
CA ALA A 192 4.95 -10.93 -3.31
C ALA A 192 6.36 -11.34 -3.75
N GLY A 193 7.21 -10.41 -4.14
CA GLY A 193 8.56 -10.73 -4.64
C GLY A 193 9.10 -9.63 -5.55
N TYR A 194 10.07 -9.99 -6.37
CA TYR A 194 10.80 -9.02 -7.20
C TYR A 194 10.04 -8.51 -8.45
N GLY A 195 8.74 -8.77 -8.60
CA GLY A 195 8.10 -8.79 -9.92
C GLY A 195 8.76 -9.86 -10.83
N PRO A 196 8.68 -9.82 -12.18
CA PRO A 196 8.04 -8.77 -12.95
C PRO A 196 6.51 -8.87 -13.00
N TYR A 197 5.88 -7.71 -12.99
CA TYR A 197 4.58 -7.50 -13.62
C TYR A 197 4.83 -6.94 -15.02
N LEU A 198 4.07 -7.44 -15.98
CA LEU A 198 4.35 -7.21 -17.37
C LEU A 198 3.08 -6.89 -18.12
N TYR A 199 3.18 -5.88 -18.95
CA TYR A 199 2.19 -5.54 -19.95
C TYR A 199 2.86 -5.42 -21.31
N VAL A 200 2.24 -6.00 -22.34
CA VAL A 200 2.64 -5.81 -23.74
C VAL A 200 1.45 -5.37 -24.56
N HIS A 201 1.69 -4.58 -25.60
CA HIS A 201 0.64 -4.22 -26.56
C HIS A 201 1.13 -4.49 -27.99
N PRO A 202 0.55 -5.48 -28.70
CA PRO A 202 0.94 -5.82 -30.06
C PRO A 202 0.58 -4.77 -31.12
N ALA A 203 -0.41 -3.91 -30.84
CA ALA A 203 -0.91 -2.88 -31.74
C ALA A 203 -1.46 -1.70 -30.92
N PRO A 204 -0.60 -0.94 -30.21
CA PRO A 204 -1.07 0.10 -29.29
C PRO A 204 -1.80 1.22 -30.05
N PRO A 205 -3.01 1.64 -29.63
CA PRO A 205 -3.72 2.75 -30.24
C PRO A 205 -2.97 4.07 -30.07
N VAL A 206 -3.25 5.01 -30.97
CA VAL A 206 -2.77 6.39 -30.86
C VAL A 206 -3.35 7.04 -29.60
N GLY A 207 -2.49 7.67 -28.81
CA GLY A 207 -2.86 8.36 -27.58
C GLY A 207 -1.84 8.13 -26.47
N VAL A 208 -2.21 8.47 -25.24
CA VAL A 208 -1.31 8.44 -24.08
C VAL A 208 -1.64 7.25 -23.20
N PHE A 209 -0.63 6.42 -22.97
CA PHE A 209 -0.61 5.44 -21.90
C PHE A 209 -0.01 6.08 -20.66
N ARG A 210 -0.64 5.87 -19.50
CA ARG A 210 -0.07 6.21 -18.21
C ARG A 210 0.27 4.94 -17.45
N ILE A 211 1.49 4.90 -16.91
CA ILE A 211 2.06 3.74 -16.25
C ILE A 211 2.29 4.10 -14.79
N ASP A 212 1.51 3.46 -13.92
CA ASP A 212 1.54 3.64 -12.49
C ASP A 212 2.03 2.37 -11.80
N THR A 213 2.54 2.53 -10.58
CA THR A 213 2.81 1.43 -9.67
C THR A 213 2.12 1.66 -8.34
N ASN A 214 1.48 0.62 -7.81
CA ASN A 214 0.95 0.60 -6.45
C ASN A 214 1.90 -0.23 -5.58
N TYR A 215 2.29 0.30 -4.42
CA TYR A 215 3.22 -0.33 -3.50
C TYR A 215 2.51 -0.81 -2.25
N TRP A 216 2.61 -2.11 -1.96
CA TRP A 216 2.25 -2.66 -0.66
C TRP A 216 3.42 -3.47 -0.08
N PRO A 217 3.96 -3.12 1.09
CA PRO A 217 5.03 -3.90 1.70
C PRO A 217 4.49 -5.25 2.18
N GLY A 218 5.18 -6.35 1.87
CA GLY A 218 4.95 -7.61 2.55
C GLY A 218 5.82 -7.68 3.80
N GLY A 219 5.22 -7.43 4.95
CA GLY A 219 5.92 -7.51 6.23
C GLY A 219 6.88 -6.34 6.49
N ALA A 220 8.09 -6.63 6.99
CA ALA A 220 9.02 -5.63 7.54
C ALA A 220 9.89 -4.89 6.48
N VAL A 221 9.71 -5.16 5.19
CA VAL A 221 10.43 -4.46 4.12
C VAL A 221 9.76 -3.12 3.90
N GLN A 222 10.43 -2.05 4.34
CA GLN A 222 9.82 -0.72 4.39
C GLN A 222 9.89 0.02 3.06
N HIS A 223 10.96 -0.19 2.29
CA HIS A 223 11.17 0.46 1.00
C HIS A 223 11.63 -0.57 -0.05
N THR A 224 11.27 -0.34 -1.30
CA THR A 224 11.76 -1.08 -2.48
C THR A 224 12.12 -0.09 -3.57
N LEU A 225 13.07 -0.43 -4.44
CA LEU A 225 13.29 0.31 -5.68
C LEU A 225 12.46 -0.31 -6.80
N ALA A 226 11.42 0.39 -7.24
CA ALA A 226 10.75 0.02 -8.48
C ALA A 226 11.62 0.35 -9.68
N ASN A 227 11.79 -0.63 -10.55
CA ASN A 227 12.51 -0.54 -11.80
C ASN A 227 11.52 -0.81 -12.93
N LEU A 228 11.18 0.22 -13.69
CA LEU A 228 10.32 0.13 -14.86
C LEU A 228 11.17 0.19 -16.13
N ASP A 229 11.14 -0.87 -16.92
CA ASP A 229 11.69 -0.90 -18.27
C ASP A 229 10.56 -0.76 -19.28
N ILE A 230 10.59 0.35 -20.04
CA ILE A 230 9.70 0.60 -21.19
C ILE A 230 10.49 0.35 -22.45
N ILE A 231 10.01 -0.57 -23.28
CA ILE A 231 10.65 -0.97 -24.52
C ILE A 231 9.64 -0.77 -25.65
N LEU A 232 10.04 0.04 -26.62
CA LEU A 232 9.29 0.32 -27.83
C LEU A 232 9.95 -0.40 -28.99
N ASP A 233 9.14 -0.97 -29.88
CA ASP A 233 9.58 -1.58 -31.15
C ASP A 233 10.72 -2.60 -30.99
N GLU A 234 10.66 -3.47 -29.97
CA GLU A 234 11.75 -4.40 -29.66
C GLU A 234 12.08 -5.32 -30.86
N GLY A 235 13.35 -5.36 -31.25
CA GLY A 235 13.86 -6.12 -32.39
C GLY A 235 13.66 -5.43 -33.74
N LEU A 236 13.21 -4.18 -33.77
CA LEU A 236 13.08 -3.36 -34.99
C LEU A 236 14.14 -2.24 -35.02
N PRO A 237 14.45 -1.66 -36.20
CA PRO A 237 15.37 -0.53 -36.30
C PRO A 237 14.93 0.73 -35.52
N THR A 238 13.66 0.84 -35.16
CA THR A 238 13.07 1.93 -34.37
C THR A 238 13.06 1.65 -32.86
N GLU A 239 13.71 0.56 -32.43
CA GLU A 239 13.73 0.16 -31.02
C GLU A 239 14.21 1.29 -30.10
N SER A 240 13.46 1.54 -29.04
CA SER A 240 13.79 2.52 -28.01
C SER A 240 13.54 1.92 -26.62
N ARG A 241 14.47 2.16 -25.69
CA ARG A 241 14.40 1.64 -24.32
C ARG A 241 14.53 2.78 -23.33
N ARG A 242 13.68 2.79 -22.31
CA ARG A 242 13.74 3.72 -21.19
C ARG A 242 13.62 2.94 -19.89
N ARG A 243 14.64 3.07 -19.03
CA ARG A 243 14.58 2.59 -17.65
C ARG A 243 14.25 3.76 -16.72
N VAL A 244 13.27 3.55 -15.85
CA VAL A 244 12.89 4.46 -14.77
C VAL A 244 13.11 3.73 -13.46
N GLN A 245 13.79 4.39 -12.52
CA GLN A 245 14.01 3.86 -11.18
C GLN A 245 13.36 4.81 -10.18
N LYS A 246 12.46 4.31 -9.35
CA LYS A 246 11.74 5.12 -8.39
C LYS A 246 11.68 4.43 -7.03
N PRO A 247 12.16 5.07 -5.96
CA PRO A 247 12.05 4.50 -4.63
C PRO A 247 10.57 4.54 -4.20
N LEU A 248 10.07 3.41 -3.74
CA LEU A 248 8.76 3.24 -3.13
C LEU A 248 8.98 2.96 -1.65
N ALA A 249 8.39 3.77 -0.79
CA ALA A 249 8.66 3.82 0.64
C ALA A 249 7.40 3.90 1.50
N ARG A 250 6.23 4.18 0.93
CA ARG A 250 4.99 4.37 1.70
C ARG A 250 4.00 3.24 1.40
N PRO A 251 3.53 2.50 2.42
CA PRO A 251 2.49 1.49 2.22
C PRO A 251 1.24 2.09 1.57
N GLY A 252 0.75 1.45 0.51
CA GLY A 252 -0.43 1.88 -0.25
C GLY A 252 -0.20 3.10 -1.13
N GLU A 253 1.05 3.49 -1.40
CA GLU A 253 1.29 4.58 -2.33
C GLU A 253 1.16 4.14 -3.78
N THR A 254 0.40 4.92 -4.55
CA THR A 254 0.36 4.83 -6.00
C THR A 254 1.19 5.95 -6.59
N GLN A 255 2.17 5.60 -7.43
CA GLN A 255 3.01 6.58 -8.11
C GLN A 255 2.97 6.39 -9.61
N THR A 256 2.82 7.49 -10.35
CA THR A 256 3.06 7.51 -11.79
C THR A 256 4.56 7.43 -12.06
N LEU A 257 4.95 6.43 -12.84
CA LEU A 257 6.32 6.16 -13.23
C LEU A 257 6.64 6.77 -14.59
N ALA A 258 5.70 6.70 -15.54
CA ALA A 258 5.90 7.26 -16.88
C ALA A 258 4.59 7.47 -17.64
N TYR A 259 4.66 8.32 -18.66
CA TYR A 259 3.66 8.46 -19.71
C TYR A 259 4.28 8.09 -21.05
N VAL A 260 3.56 7.34 -21.88
CA VAL A 260 3.99 6.94 -23.22
C VAL A 260 2.94 7.43 -24.23
N ALA A 261 3.31 8.38 -25.06
CA ALA A 261 2.46 8.88 -26.14
C ALA A 261 2.75 8.13 -27.44
N ILE A 262 1.81 7.29 -27.86
CA ILE A 262 1.80 6.64 -29.17
C ILE A 262 1.23 7.63 -30.18
N GLN A 263 1.99 7.88 -31.24
CA GLN A 263 1.64 8.88 -32.24
C GLN A 263 1.13 8.22 -33.53
N GLY A 264 0.22 8.90 -34.23
CA GLY A 264 -0.24 8.47 -35.55
C GLY A 264 0.84 8.61 -36.63
N ASN A 265 0.53 8.12 -37.83
CA ASN A 265 1.37 8.31 -39.03
C ASN A 265 2.81 7.79 -38.92
N ARG A 266 3.02 6.68 -38.17
CA ARG A 266 4.33 6.04 -37.97
C ARG A 266 5.39 6.95 -37.36
N GLN A 267 4.97 7.96 -36.62
CA GLN A 267 5.90 8.78 -35.82
C GLN A 267 6.37 7.97 -34.60
N PRO A 268 7.63 8.17 -34.15
CA PRO A 268 8.16 7.45 -32.99
C PRO A 268 7.37 7.83 -31.73
N ALA A 269 7.07 6.85 -30.90
CA ALA A 269 6.42 7.12 -29.62
C ALA A 269 7.33 7.94 -28.70
N LYS A 270 6.71 8.79 -27.86
CA LYS A 270 7.41 9.67 -26.93
C LYS A 270 7.19 9.18 -25.50
N ILE A 271 8.26 9.16 -24.70
CA ILE A 271 8.20 8.79 -23.29
C ILE A 271 8.48 10.05 -22.47
N TYR A 272 7.69 10.29 -21.44
CA TYR A 272 7.92 11.32 -20.44
C TYR A 272 7.91 10.70 -19.05
N VAL A 273 8.96 10.97 -18.27
CA VAL A 273 9.16 10.44 -16.93
C VAL A 273 9.05 11.58 -15.92
N PRO A 274 7.95 11.66 -15.14
CA PRO A 274 7.78 12.70 -14.14
C PRO A 274 8.93 12.74 -13.13
N GLY A 275 9.48 13.92 -12.90
CA GLY A 275 10.60 14.15 -11.97
C GLY A 275 11.98 13.81 -12.52
N GLN A 276 12.08 13.11 -13.67
CA GLN A 276 13.34 12.87 -14.36
C GLN A 276 13.49 13.75 -15.61
N ASP A 277 12.41 13.91 -16.37
CA ASP A 277 12.37 14.78 -17.55
C ASP A 277 11.90 16.19 -17.16
N ALA A 278 12.44 17.21 -17.82
CA ALA A 278 12.05 18.59 -17.55
C ALA A 278 10.62 18.85 -18.08
N GLU A 279 9.79 19.54 -17.30
CA GLU A 279 8.38 19.80 -17.66
C GLU A 279 8.21 20.52 -19.01
N ARG A 280 9.17 21.38 -19.38
CA ARG A 280 9.17 22.06 -20.69
C ARG A 280 9.26 21.09 -21.87
N ASP A 281 9.92 19.95 -21.67
CA ASP A 281 10.14 18.92 -22.69
C ASP A 281 8.97 17.92 -22.74
N MET A 282 7.96 18.09 -21.88
CA MET A 282 6.75 17.27 -21.89
C MET A 282 6.02 17.38 -23.25
N PRO A 283 5.74 16.25 -23.92
CA PRO A 283 4.94 16.24 -25.15
C PRO A 283 3.56 16.88 -24.97
N ALA A 284 3.05 17.53 -26.03
CA ALA A 284 1.77 18.24 -25.97
C ALA A 284 0.60 17.29 -25.70
N GLU A 285 0.65 16.09 -26.25
CA GLU A 285 -0.34 15.03 -26.07
C GLU A 285 -0.42 14.61 -24.60
N ILE A 286 0.73 14.52 -23.92
CA ILE A 286 0.82 14.16 -22.50
C ILE A 286 0.33 15.32 -21.62
N ARG A 287 0.70 16.57 -21.95
CA ARG A 287 0.16 17.75 -21.27
C ARG A 287 -1.37 17.80 -21.33
N GLU A 288 -1.96 17.48 -22.47
CA GLU A 288 -3.41 17.48 -22.62
C GLU A 288 -4.05 16.31 -21.88
N TYR A 289 -3.43 15.12 -21.92
CA TYR A 289 -3.89 13.96 -21.15
C TYR A 289 -3.94 14.25 -19.64
N ILE A 290 -2.87 14.83 -19.07
CA ILE A 290 -2.78 15.10 -17.62
C ILE A 290 -3.92 16.00 -17.12
N LYS A 291 -4.43 16.92 -17.96
CA LYS A 291 -5.58 17.77 -17.57
C LYS A 291 -6.87 16.98 -17.31
N GLN A 292 -6.97 15.79 -17.87
CA GLN A 292 -8.16 14.94 -17.82
C GLN A 292 -7.81 13.49 -17.45
N GLU A 293 -6.69 13.27 -16.76
CA GLU A 293 -6.24 11.92 -16.46
C GLU A 293 -7.23 11.20 -15.54
N PRO A 294 -7.49 9.90 -15.77
CA PRO A 294 -8.27 9.10 -14.84
C PRO A 294 -7.64 9.14 -13.45
N LYS A 295 -8.47 9.07 -12.42
CA LYS A 295 -8.01 8.98 -11.04
C LYS A 295 -7.20 7.70 -10.82
N ARG A 296 -6.23 7.75 -9.90
CA ARG A 296 -5.49 6.57 -9.42
C ARG A 296 -6.46 5.58 -8.77
N GLU A 297 -6.13 4.31 -8.83
CA GLU A 297 -6.71 3.35 -7.91
C GLU A 297 -6.43 3.83 -6.46
N GLY A 298 -7.48 3.88 -5.63
CA GLY A 298 -7.44 4.49 -4.30
C GLY A 298 -7.76 6.00 -4.25
N GLU A 299 -7.64 6.74 -5.35
CA GLU A 299 -8.21 8.10 -5.46
C GLU A 299 -9.74 8.07 -5.71
N ASP A 300 -10.26 6.91 -6.15
CA ASP A 300 -11.70 6.63 -6.27
C ASP A 300 -12.39 6.27 -4.94
N SER A 301 -11.66 6.25 -3.82
CA SER A 301 -12.34 6.33 -2.50
C SER A 301 -12.91 7.73 -2.22
N GLY A 302 -12.97 8.58 -3.24
CA GLY A 302 -13.88 9.71 -3.35
C GLY A 302 -15.31 9.32 -3.74
N GLU A 303 -15.85 8.20 -3.23
CA GLU A 303 -17.17 8.32 -2.61
C GLU A 303 -16.99 9.44 -1.59
N ASP A 304 -17.36 10.66 -1.98
CA ASP A 304 -17.33 11.90 -1.22
C ASP A 304 -16.98 11.58 0.24
N LEU A 305 -15.67 11.58 0.60
CA LEU A 305 -15.28 11.53 1.99
C LEU A 305 -15.79 12.87 2.48
N SER A 306 -17.06 12.88 2.85
CA SER A 306 -17.80 14.05 3.28
C SER A 306 -17.03 14.61 4.43
N TYR A 307 -16.18 15.58 4.11
CA TYR A 307 -15.32 16.16 5.11
C TYR A 307 -16.24 16.77 6.14
N LEU A 308 -15.88 16.60 7.41
CA LEU A 308 -16.62 17.26 8.47
C LEU A 308 -16.67 18.77 8.14
N PRO A 309 -17.84 19.41 8.23
CA PRO A 309 -17.94 20.87 8.17
C PRO A 309 -16.94 21.50 9.14
N ALA A 310 -16.44 22.71 8.83
CA ALA A 310 -15.36 23.32 9.59
C ALA A 310 -15.63 23.38 11.12
N ALA A 311 -16.87 23.70 11.52
CA ALA A 311 -17.28 23.72 12.92
C ALA A 311 -17.25 22.32 13.58
N ASP A 312 -17.67 21.28 12.85
CA ASP A 312 -17.64 19.88 13.31
C ASP A 312 -16.21 19.34 13.39
N ALA A 313 -15.35 19.73 12.43
CA ALA A 313 -13.94 19.42 12.43
C ALA A 313 -13.22 20.03 13.65
N GLU A 314 -13.50 21.28 13.99
CA GLU A 314 -12.98 21.95 15.19
C GLU A 314 -13.49 21.28 16.47
N ALA A 315 -14.79 20.99 16.54
CA ALA A 315 -15.40 20.28 17.67
C ALA A 315 -14.79 18.90 17.90
N LEU A 316 -14.53 18.15 16.82
CA LEU A 316 -13.86 16.86 16.87
C LEU A 316 -12.43 17.02 17.41
N ARG A 317 -11.63 17.91 16.81
CA ARG A 317 -10.23 18.14 17.18
C ARG A 317 -10.09 18.48 18.67
N GLU A 318 -10.91 19.42 19.15
CA GLU A 318 -10.92 19.81 20.56
C GLU A 318 -11.31 18.63 21.47
N THR A 319 -12.39 17.93 21.14
CA THR A 319 -12.86 16.82 21.96
C THR A 319 -11.87 15.67 22.02
N VAL A 320 -11.29 15.27 20.89
CA VAL A 320 -10.28 14.19 20.81
C VAL A 320 -9.13 14.49 21.78
N THR A 321 -8.59 15.71 21.72
CA THR A 321 -7.47 16.10 22.60
C THR A 321 -7.85 16.13 24.07
N ASN A 322 -9.02 16.69 24.42
CA ASN A 322 -9.48 16.75 25.80
C ASN A 322 -9.77 15.35 26.37
N VAL A 323 -10.37 14.45 25.58
CA VAL A 323 -10.63 13.06 25.99
C VAL A 323 -9.33 12.32 26.25
N ALA A 324 -8.33 12.48 25.37
CA ALA A 324 -7.02 11.87 25.55
C ALA A 324 -6.30 12.38 26.81
N LEU A 325 -6.32 13.70 27.05
CA LEU A 325 -5.75 14.32 28.26
C LEU A 325 -6.43 13.82 29.55
N LEU A 326 -7.75 13.58 29.53
CA LEU A 326 -8.46 13.01 30.67
C LEU A 326 -8.00 11.58 30.99
N GLN A 327 -7.62 10.80 29.97
CA GLN A 327 -7.13 9.43 30.19
C GLN A 327 -5.80 9.38 30.93
N ALA A 328 -4.98 10.42 30.83
CA ALA A 328 -3.73 10.56 31.61
C ALA A 328 -3.98 10.80 33.10
N ARG A 329 -5.12 11.38 33.47
CA ARG A 329 -5.48 11.61 34.88
C ARG A 329 -6.09 10.37 35.51
N LYS A 330 -7.11 9.83 34.85
CA LYS A 330 -7.82 8.63 35.31
C LYS A 330 -8.41 7.93 34.08
N PRO A 331 -7.92 6.74 33.72
CA PRO A 331 -8.48 5.97 32.62
C PRO A 331 -9.98 5.72 32.85
N SER A 332 -10.78 5.99 31.83
CA SER A 332 -12.22 5.78 31.86
C SER A 332 -12.54 4.29 32.05
N PRO A 333 -13.54 3.94 32.87
CA PRO A 333 -14.04 2.57 32.96
C PRO A 333 -14.68 2.09 31.64
N LEU A 334 -15.02 3.01 30.73
CA LEU A 334 -15.51 2.68 29.38
C LEU A 334 -14.39 2.38 28.39
N TRP A 335 -13.13 2.61 28.75
CA TRP A 335 -11.98 2.21 27.95
C TRP A 335 -11.55 0.79 28.33
N GLU A 336 -11.93 -0.16 27.48
CA GLU A 336 -11.64 -1.60 27.62
C GLU A 336 -10.16 -1.85 27.93
N PRO A 337 -9.82 -2.50 29.06
CA PRO A 337 -8.43 -2.78 29.46
C PRO A 337 -7.55 -3.40 28.37
N LYS A 338 -8.08 -4.33 27.58
CA LYS A 338 -7.33 -4.99 26.50
C LYS A 338 -7.01 -4.08 25.30
N GLN A 339 -7.58 -2.89 25.24
CA GLN A 339 -7.33 -1.90 24.19
C GLN A 339 -6.61 -0.67 24.74
N ARG A 340 -5.95 -0.78 25.91
CA ARG A 340 -5.16 0.30 26.48
C ARG A 340 -3.74 0.24 25.93
N ASP A 341 -3.64 0.67 24.69
CA ASP A 341 -2.41 0.76 23.92
C ASP A 341 -2.37 2.12 23.19
N CYS A 342 -1.32 2.40 22.41
CA CYS A 342 -1.16 3.69 21.74
C CYS A 342 -2.25 3.94 20.68
N ALA A 343 -2.59 2.94 19.86
CA ALA A 343 -3.71 3.00 18.93
C ALA A 343 -5.06 2.99 19.64
N GLY A 344 -5.15 2.28 20.75
CA GLY A 344 -6.25 2.23 21.70
C GLY A 344 -6.67 3.61 22.20
N LEU A 345 -5.70 4.45 22.57
CA LEU A 345 -5.96 5.82 22.99
C LEU A 345 -6.57 6.65 21.87
N VAL A 346 -5.99 6.57 20.66
CA VAL A 346 -6.51 7.25 19.46
C VAL A 346 -7.94 6.79 19.17
N ARG A 347 -8.16 5.46 19.13
CA ARG A 347 -9.47 4.86 18.89
C ARG A 347 -10.51 5.33 19.91
N PHE A 348 -10.14 5.28 21.19
CA PHE A 348 -11.01 5.70 22.29
C PHE A 348 -11.36 7.19 22.18
N ALA A 349 -10.37 8.06 21.96
CA ALA A 349 -10.57 9.50 21.85
C ALA A 349 -11.47 9.88 20.67
N TYR A 350 -11.20 9.35 19.46
CA TYR A 350 -12.01 9.61 18.27
C TYR A 350 -13.43 9.05 18.38
N ARG A 351 -13.58 7.81 18.88
CA ARG A 351 -14.91 7.23 19.09
C ARG A 351 -15.73 8.06 20.09
N THR A 352 -15.13 8.42 21.22
CA THR A 352 -15.78 9.26 22.23
C THR A 352 -16.18 10.62 21.67
N ALA A 353 -15.35 11.19 20.79
CA ALA A 353 -15.63 12.50 20.19
C ALA A 353 -16.80 12.47 19.18
N LEU A 354 -17.00 11.33 18.52
CA LEU A 354 -18.07 11.12 17.55
C LEU A 354 -19.35 10.56 18.15
N GLU A 355 -19.33 10.08 19.39
CA GLU A 355 -20.55 9.60 20.02
C GLU A 355 -21.54 10.74 20.33
N PRO A 356 -22.86 10.48 20.28
CA PRO A 356 -23.86 11.43 20.77
C PRO A 356 -23.59 11.80 22.24
N ARG A 357 -23.79 13.07 22.58
CA ARG A 357 -23.65 13.54 23.96
C ARG A 357 -24.85 13.10 24.79
N ASP A 358 -24.63 12.08 25.62
CA ASP A 358 -25.54 11.66 26.68
C ASP A 358 -24.95 12.03 28.05
N ALA A 359 -25.74 12.68 28.90
CA ALA A 359 -25.32 13.11 30.23
C ALA A 359 -24.92 11.92 31.13
N ALA A 360 -25.64 10.79 31.05
CA ALA A 360 -25.35 9.61 31.85
C ALA A 360 -24.01 8.95 31.44
N ARG A 361 -23.73 8.88 30.13
CA ARG A 361 -22.44 8.41 29.59
C ARG A 361 -21.29 9.37 29.86
N THR A 362 -21.52 10.69 29.73
CA THR A 362 -20.52 11.73 29.99
C THR A 362 -19.99 11.66 31.42
N ALA A 363 -20.86 11.41 32.39
CA ALA A 363 -20.47 11.16 33.78
C ALA A 363 -19.59 9.89 33.92
N LYS A 364 -19.92 8.80 33.21
CA LYS A 364 -19.13 7.55 33.21
C LYS A 364 -17.77 7.68 32.51
N LEU A 365 -17.64 8.60 31.54
CA LEU A 365 -16.37 8.90 30.86
C LEU A 365 -15.36 9.62 31.78
N GLY A 366 -15.79 10.10 32.95
CA GLY A 366 -14.94 10.84 33.87
C GLY A 366 -14.69 12.29 33.44
N ILE A 367 -15.54 12.83 32.55
CA ILE A 367 -15.44 14.23 32.10
C ILE A 367 -15.92 15.14 33.25
N PRO A 368 -15.10 16.10 33.71
CA PRO A 368 -15.51 17.03 34.75
C PRO A 368 -16.73 17.84 34.32
N ALA A 369 -17.73 18.02 35.20
CA ALA A 369 -18.97 18.74 34.86
C ALA A 369 -18.78 20.19 34.37
N LYS A 370 -17.64 20.81 34.72
CA LYS A 370 -17.27 22.17 34.26
C LYS A 370 -16.57 22.20 32.90
N LEU A 371 -16.11 21.05 32.39
CA LEU A 371 -15.45 20.96 31.10
C LEU A 371 -16.50 20.77 30.01
N ASN A 372 -16.78 21.81 29.25
CA ASN A 372 -17.63 21.70 28.07
C ASN A 372 -16.82 21.06 26.93
N LEU A 373 -17.35 19.99 26.34
CA LEU A 373 -16.76 19.37 25.16
C LEU A 373 -17.73 19.55 23.99
N PRO A 374 -17.33 20.27 22.93
CA PRO A 374 -18.21 20.47 21.78
C PRO A 374 -18.60 19.14 21.15
N ALA A 375 -19.81 19.05 20.60
CA ALA A 375 -20.31 17.83 19.98
C ALA A 375 -20.23 17.93 18.47
N VAL A 376 -19.80 16.86 17.81
CA VAL A 376 -20.03 16.72 16.37
C VAL A 376 -21.54 16.60 16.13
N SER A 377 -22.04 17.31 15.12
CA SER A 377 -23.46 17.37 14.76
C SER A 377 -23.97 16.01 14.29
N GLU A 378 -25.29 15.78 14.43
CA GLU A 378 -25.90 14.54 13.93
C GLU A 378 -25.77 14.42 12.42
N GLN A 379 -25.89 15.54 11.72
CA GLN A 379 -25.74 15.58 10.27
C GLN A 379 -24.34 15.13 9.85
N ALA A 380 -23.29 15.67 10.48
CA ALA A 380 -21.91 15.29 10.17
C ALA A 380 -21.58 13.83 10.53
N ARG A 381 -22.23 13.26 11.56
CA ARG A 381 -22.08 11.83 11.88
C ARG A 381 -22.72 10.91 10.85
N LYS A 382 -23.86 11.29 10.28
CA LYS A 382 -24.55 10.51 9.24
C LYS A 382 -23.74 10.39 7.96
N THR A 383 -22.75 11.26 7.76
CA THR A 383 -21.89 11.22 6.58
C THR A 383 -20.71 10.25 6.75
N LEU A 384 -20.51 9.68 7.94
CA LEU A 384 -19.53 8.61 8.18
C LEU A 384 -20.06 7.29 7.57
N PRO A 385 -19.34 6.65 6.62
CA PRO A 385 -19.89 5.60 5.76
C PRO A 385 -20.51 4.39 6.47
N ASN A 386 -20.01 4.03 7.65
CA ASN A 386 -20.49 2.84 8.35
C ASN A 386 -20.53 3.03 9.88
N TYR A 387 -20.81 4.24 10.36
CA TYR A 387 -20.87 4.50 11.80
C TYR A 387 -21.87 3.57 12.50
N PRO A 388 -21.50 2.86 13.60
CA PRO A 388 -20.35 3.10 14.48
C PRO A 388 -19.08 2.29 14.18
N GLN A 389 -18.99 1.59 13.05
CA GLN A 389 -17.75 1.02 12.51
C GLN A 389 -16.92 2.12 11.88
N LEU A 390 -16.16 2.82 12.73
CA LEU A 390 -15.47 4.06 12.36
C LEU A 390 -14.26 3.85 11.45
N TRP A 391 -13.55 2.73 11.61
CA TRP A 391 -12.22 2.57 11.04
C TRP A 391 -12.30 1.75 9.75
N GLN A 392 -11.77 2.28 8.66
CA GLN A 392 -11.49 1.46 7.48
C GLN A 392 -10.38 0.48 7.84
N THR A 393 -10.61 -0.80 7.55
CA THR A 393 -9.77 -1.95 7.94
C THR A 393 -9.34 -2.78 6.73
N GLY A 394 -9.52 -2.25 5.53
CA GLY A 394 -9.16 -2.91 4.27
C GLY A 394 -10.14 -2.59 3.15
N ILE A 395 -10.01 -3.32 2.05
CA ILE A 395 -10.88 -3.25 0.87
C ILE A 395 -11.38 -4.66 0.58
N THR A 396 -12.64 -4.81 0.16
CA THR A 396 -13.26 -6.09 -0.20
C THR A 396 -14.09 -5.87 -1.45
N ASN A 397 -13.80 -6.60 -2.54
CA ASN A 397 -14.45 -6.44 -3.85
C ASN A 397 -14.42 -4.98 -4.36
N GLY A 398 -13.30 -4.29 -4.16
CA GLY A 398 -13.14 -2.88 -4.55
C GLY A 398 -13.82 -1.86 -3.63
N LEU A 399 -14.52 -2.28 -2.57
CA LEU A 399 -15.20 -1.37 -1.63
C LEU A 399 -14.49 -1.30 -0.26
N PRO A 400 -14.44 -0.13 0.40
CA PRO A 400 -13.86 -0.02 1.74
C PRO A 400 -14.60 -0.88 2.78
N ARG A 401 -13.84 -1.70 3.51
CA ARG A 401 -14.34 -2.46 4.66
C ARG A 401 -14.14 -1.65 5.93
N TYR A 402 -15.18 -1.51 6.75
CA TYR A 402 -15.11 -0.80 8.02
C TYR A 402 -15.28 -1.73 9.23
N GLY A 403 -14.61 -1.41 10.33
CA GLY A 403 -14.68 -2.13 11.59
C GLY A 403 -14.65 -1.23 12.82
N HIS A 404 -14.87 -1.83 13.99
CA HIS A 404 -14.79 -1.12 15.26
C HIS A 404 -13.35 -0.98 15.77
N PHE A 405 -12.41 -1.77 15.27
CA PHE A 405 -11.02 -1.83 15.73
C PHE A 405 -10.07 -1.64 14.55
N ALA A 406 -8.95 -0.94 14.80
CA ALA A 406 -7.85 -0.72 13.85
C ALA A 406 -6.57 -0.46 14.65
N ASP A 407 -5.56 -1.32 14.54
CA ASP A 407 -4.27 -1.13 15.20
C ASP A 407 -3.50 0.10 14.65
N ALA A 408 -2.30 0.36 15.18
CA ALA A 408 -1.54 1.55 14.81
C ALA A 408 -1.24 1.62 13.31
N GLU A 409 -0.90 0.48 12.71
CA GLU A 409 -0.64 0.33 11.28
C GLU A 409 -1.90 0.58 10.45
N THR A 410 -3.03 -0.03 10.82
CA THR A 410 -4.33 0.13 10.15
C THR A 410 -4.81 1.58 10.23
N LEU A 411 -4.57 2.27 11.35
CA LEU A 411 -4.94 3.68 11.51
C LEU A 411 -4.14 4.56 10.53
N ILE A 412 -2.82 4.43 10.47
CA ILE A 412 -1.99 5.26 9.59
C ILE A 412 -2.05 4.84 8.12
N GLY A 413 -2.45 3.59 7.82
CA GLY A 413 -2.57 3.08 6.45
C GLY A 413 -3.89 3.46 5.77
N TYR A 414 -5.01 3.48 6.50
CA TYR A 414 -6.34 3.70 5.90
C TYR A 414 -7.10 4.91 6.45
N ASN A 415 -6.79 5.37 7.66
CA ASN A 415 -7.66 6.29 8.38
C ASN A 415 -7.04 7.68 8.58
N PHE A 416 -5.72 7.77 8.55
CA PHE A 416 -4.98 9.01 8.67
C PHE A 416 -4.04 9.16 7.48
N ARG A 417 -3.84 10.39 7.04
CA ARG A 417 -2.94 10.75 5.94
C ARG A 417 -1.79 11.61 6.46
N LEU A 418 -0.62 11.50 5.84
CA LEU A 418 0.51 12.37 6.13
C LEU A 418 0.14 13.83 5.81
N LYS A 419 0.28 14.71 6.79
CA LYS A 419 0.05 16.15 6.68
C LYS A 419 1.34 16.92 6.41
N SER A 420 2.39 16.60 7.16
CA SER A 420 3.72 17.23 7.04
C SER A 420 4.76 16.43 7.82
N ARG A 421 6.05 16.56 7.47
CA ARG A 421 7.16 16.15 8.35
C ARG A 421 7.58 17.26 9.31
N ASP A 422 7.15 18.49 9.07
CA ASP A 422 7.38 19.60 9.97
C ASP A 422 6.32 19.61 11.08
N LEU A 423 6.79 19.52 12.32
CA LEU A 423 5.95 19.57 13.52
C LEU A 423 5.16 20.88 13.63
N ALA A 424 5.66 21.98 13.07
CA ALA A 424 4.97 23.27 13.10
C ALA A 424 3.59 23.24 12.40
N ALA A 425 3.36 22.26 11.51
CA ALA A 425 2.08 22.07 10.85
C ALA A 425 1.04 21.31 11.72
N ALA A 426 1.43 20.80 12.89
CA ALA A 426 0.55 20.00 13.74
C ALA A 426 -0.57 20.84 14.37
N GLN A 427 -1.77 20.27 14.38
CA GLN A 427 -2.94 20.82 15.04
C GLN A 427 -3.50 19.82 16.05
N SER A 428 -4.30 20.32 17.00
CA SER A 428 -5.00 19.47 17.97
C SER A 428 -5.73 18.32 17.27
N GLY A 429 -5.47 17.09 17.73
CA GLY A 429 -6.05 15.87 17.19
C GLY A 429 -5.22 15.21 16.09
N ASP A 430 -4.22 15.89 15.52
CA ASP A 430 -3.26 15.25 14.62
C ASP A 430 -2.40 14.23 15.40
N LEU A 431 -1.88 13.22 14.69
CA LEU A 431 -0.99 12.21 15.23
C LEU A 431 0.47 12.55 14.92
N LEU A 432 1.35 12.44 15.92
CA LEU A 432 2.77 12.29 15.73
C LEU A 432 3.07 10.80 15.61
N VAL A 433 3.53 10.37 14.44
CA VAL A 433 3.73 8.95 14.12
C VAL A 433 5.21 8.62 14.17
N TYR A 434 5.56 7.60 14.95
CA TYR A 434 6.92 7.09 15.04
C TYR A 434 6.98 5.62 14.64
N GLN A 435 8.13 5.21 14.14
CA GLN A 435 8.47 3.82 13.91
C GLN A 435 9.46 3.33 14.97
N LYS A 436 9.19 2.17 15.57
CA LYS A 436 10.03 1.56 16.61
C LYS A 436 11.01 0.56 15.97
N PRO A 437 12.34 0.79 16.03
CA PRO A 437 13.31 -0.03 15.29
C PRO A 437 13.53 -1.46 15.82
N LEU A 438 12.82 -1.93 16.86
CA LEU A 438 13.13 -3.19 17.56
C LEU A 438 11.91 -4.02 18.03
N LEU A 439 10.68 -3.66 17.65
CA LEU A 439 9.46 -4.40 18.00
C LEU A 439 8.72 -4.82 16.74
N ASN A 440 8.71 -6.13 16.46
CA ASN A 440 8.12 -6.70 15.24
C ASN A 440 6.58 -6.73 15.25
N ASP A 441 5.96 -6.72 16.44
CA ASP A 441 4.52 -6.94 16.59
C ASP A 441 3.71 -5.63 16.61
N GLU A 442 4.32 -4.52 17.04
CA GLU A 442 3.74 -3.17 17.01
C GLU A 442 4.80 -2.15 16.54
N PRO A 443 5.11 -2.12 15.23
CA PRO A 443 6.22 -1.33 14.70
C PRO A 443 5.97 0.18 14.76
N TYR A 444 4.73 0.62 15.03
CA TYR A 444 4.36 2.02 15.07
C TYR A 444 3.98 2.48 16.48
N HIS A 445 4.32 3.73 16.78
CA HIS A 445 3.89 4.43 17.98
C HIS A 445 3.15 5.70 17.62
N LEU A 446 1.99 5.90 18.24
CA LEU A 446 1.13 7.04 17.97
C LEU A 446 1.07 7.96 19.19
N MET A 447 1.32 9.25 19.00
CA MET A 447 1.06 10.28 19.99
C MET A 447 0.03 11.27 19.43
N LEU A 448 -0.97 11.65 20.23
CA LEU A 448 -1.90 12.73 19.90
C LEU A 448 -1.25 14.07 20.20
N PHE A 449 -1.24 14.96 19.22
CA PHE A 449 -0.83 16.35 19.41
C PHE A 449 -1.99 17.16 19.98
N ALA A 450 -1.72 17.92 21.04
CA ALA A 450 -2.65 18.88 21.62
C ALA A 450 -2.01 20.27 21.62
N ALA A 451 -2.52 21.17 20.79
CA ALA A 451 -2.07 22.55 20.77
C ALA A 451 -2.54 23.24 22.06
N GLY A 452 -1.62 23.89 22.76
CA GLY A 452 -1.93 24.71 23.93
C GLY A 452 -1.58 26.17 23.68
N ARG A 453 -2.25 27.09 24.40
CA ARG A 453 -1.99 28.53 24.29
C ARG A 453 -0.60 28.94 24.76
N ALA A 454 -0.06 28.24 25.77
CA ALA A 454 1.28 28.48 26.31
C ALA A 454 2.27 27.42 25.80
N GLU A 455 1.89 26.15 25.80
CA GLU A 455 2.75 25.04 25.38
C GLU A 455 1.90 23.95 24.72
N SER A 456 2.41 23.40 23.62
CA SER A 456 1.83 22.22 22.97
C SER A 456 2.27 20.95 23.68
N LEU A 457 1.39 19.95 23.70
CA LEU A 457 1.56 18.68 24.40
C LEU A 457 1.49 17.51 23.41
N ALA A 458 2.23 16.45 23.72
CA ALA A 458 2.07 15.13 23.13
C ALA A 458 1.44 14.19 24.18
N VAL A 459 0.36 13.52 23.80
CA VAL A 459 -0.39 12.60 24.67
C VAL A 459 -0.39 11.21 24.06
N TYR A 460 0.11 10.21 24.79
CA TYR A 460 0.29 8.87 24.24
C TYR A 460 0.19 7.80 25.32
N HIS A 461 -0.16 6.57 24.94
CA HIS A 461 -0.02 5.43 25.84
C HIS A 461 1.38 4.84 25.71
N ASN A 462 2.08 4.55 26.81
CA ASN A 462 3.48 4.09 26.79
C ASN A 462 3.71 2.69 26.17
N GLY A 463 2.65 1.96 25.82
CA GLY A 463 2.70 0.64 25.18
C GLY A 463 2.98 -0.52 26.13
N ALA A 464 3.16 -0.26 27.44
CA ALA A 464 3.28 -1.32 28.43
C ALA A 464 1.91 -1.95 28.73
N GLN A 465 1.90 -3.24 29.06
CA GLN A 465 0.67 -3.97 29.41
C GLN A 465 0.48 -4.02 30.93
N GLY A 466 -0.75 -4.26 31.39
CA GLY A 466 -1.05 -4.46 32.81
C GLY A 466 -0.86 -3.18 33.65
N SER A 467 -0.28 -3.32 34.84
CA SER A 467 -0.12 -2.21 35.81
C SER A 467 0.88 -1.13 35.37
N GLU A 468 1.79 -1.46 34.46
CA GLU A 468 2.80 -0.53 33.93
C GLU A 468 2.26 0.32 32.76
N GLY A 469 1.12 -0.09 32.18
CA GLY A 469 0.44 0.62 31.09
C GLY A 469 -0.18 1.91 31.57
N GLN A 470 0.23 3.04 30.97
CA GLN A 470 -0.31 4.34 31.32
C GLN A 470 -0.26 5.34 30.15
N VAL A 471 -1.19 6.29 30.19
CA VAL A 471 -1.17 7.45 29.30
C VAL A 471 -0.22 8.50 29.87
N ARG A 472 0.76 8.90 29.08
CA ARG A 472 1.73 9.95 29.36
C ARG A 472 1.35 11.24 28.64
N VAL A 473 1.68 12.35 29.28
CA VAL A 473 1.58 13.70 28.72
C VAL A 473 2.96 14.32 28.83
N VAL A 474 3.51 14.78 27.72
CA VAL A 474 4.84 15.39 27.64
C VAL A 474 4.72 16.72 26.91
N ARG A 475 5.53 17.70 27.33
CA ARG A 475 5.61 18.96 26.59
C ARG A 475 6.36 18.73 25.28
N VAL A 476 5.87 19.30 24.19
CA VAL A 476 6.56 19.19 22.89
C VAL A 476 7.99 19.73 22.98
N ALA A 477 8.22 20.77 23.78
CA ALA A 477 9.57 21.29 24.05
C ALA A 477 10.48 20.28 24.77
N GLU A 478 9.94 19.47 25.69
CA GLU A 478 10.71 18.39 26.33
C GLU A 478 10.97 17.24 25.34
N LEU A 479 9.96 16.90 24.51
CA LEU A 479 10.08 15.85 23.51
C LEU A 479 11.16 16.18 22.45
N LEU A 480 11.25 17.45 22.04
CA LEU A 480 12.30 17.95 21.12
C LEU A 480 13.71 17.90 21.71
N ASN A 481 13.82 17.80 23.04
CA ASN A 481 15.06 17.66 23.81
C ASN A 481 15.16 16.28 24.48
N SER A 482 14.42 15.29 23.98
CA SER A 482 14.42 13.92 24.51
C SER A 482 15.85 13.34 24.45
N PRO A 483 16.32 12.67 25.52
CA PRO A 483 17.60 11.97 25.50
C PRO A 483 17.58 10.75 24.57
N ASP A 484 16.40 10.19 24.31
CA ASP A 484 16.20 9.13 23.32
C ASP A 484 15.84 9.76 21.96
N PRO A 485 16.72 9.65 20.94
CA PRO A 485 16.52 10.28 19.64
C PRO A 485 15.37 9.69 18.85
N VAL A 486 14.89 8.48 19.17
CA VAL A 486 13.73 7.85 18.50
C VAL A 486 12.50 8.75 18.58
N TRP A 487 12.31 9.42 19.72
CA TRP A 487 11.09 10.18 20.01
C TRP A 487 11.16 11.66 19.65
N ILE A 488 12.23 12.13 19.00
CA ILE A 488 12.37 13.55 18.65
C ILE A 488 11.55 13.86 17.37
N PRO A 489 10.49 14.69 17.41
CA PRO A 489 9.64 14.99 16.26
C PRO A 489 10.30 16.03 15.34
N ARG A 490 11.38 15.63 14.65
CA ARG A 490 12.11 16.46 13.69
C ARG A 490 12.12 15.81 12.31
N PRO A 491 12.06 16.59 11.21
CA PRO A 491 12.09 16.04 9.85
C PRO A 491 13.30 15.12 9.57
N GLU A 492 14.42 15.36 10.25
CA GLU A 492 15.67 14.61 10.08
C GLU A 492 15.70 13.30 10.88
N ASN A 493 14.78 13.10 11.85
CA ASN A 493 14.72 11.86 12.61
C ASN A 493 14.07 10.76 11.75
N PRO A 494 14.81 9.70 11.36
CA PRO A 494 14.26 8.63 10.52
C PRO A 494 13.14 7.85 11.20
N ASN A 495 13.08 7.86 12.53
CA ASN A 495 12.01 7.20 13.28
C ASN A 495 10.73 8.04 13.34
N PHE A 496 10.77 9.33 13.03
CA PHE A 496 9.59 10.19 13.00
C PHE A 496 9.03 10.24 11.58
N LEU A 497 7.90 9.55 11.37
CA LEU A 497 7.27 9.45 10.05
C LEU A 497 6.54 10.74 9.66
N GLY A 498 6.15 11.55 10.65
CA GLY A 498 5.57 12.87 10.47
C GLY A 498 4.32 13.11 11.29
N VAL A 499 3.65 14.21 10.97
CA VAL A 499 2.34 14.62 11.47
C VAL A 499 1.28 14.04 10.54
N PHE A 500 0.30 13.33 11.07
CA PHE A 500 -0.77 12.71 10.33
C PHE A 500 -2.13 13.26 10.77
N GLU A 501 -3.03 13.52 9.81
CA GLU A 501 -4.37 14.03 10.08
C GLU A 501 -5.44 13.02 9.64
N TRP A 502 -6.60 13.04 10.32
CA TRP A 502 -7.67 12.08 10.04
C TRP A 502 -8.34 12.33 8.69
N ASN A 503 -8.65 11.25 7.96
CA ASN A 503 -9.10 11.32 6.56
C ASN A 503 -10.44 12.06 6.36
N ARG A 504 -11.26 12.21 7.42
CA ARG A 504 -12.53 12.94 7.38
C ARG A 504 -12.39 14.45 7.64
N LEU A 505 -11.18 14.94 7.89
CA LEU A 505 -10.90 16.37 7.98
C LEU A 505 -10.49 16.87 6.59
N ARG A 506 -10.79 18.13 6.25
CA ARG A 506 -10.32 18.72 4.99
C ARG A 506 -8.80 18.85 4.98
N PRO A 507 -8.10 18.47 3.90
CA PRO A 507 -6.67 18.72 3.77
C PRO A 507 -6.40 20.21 3.84
N GLN A 508 -5.46 20.63 4.68
CA GLN A 508 -5.12 22.04 4.84
C GLN A 508 -3.96 22.49 3.92
N ASN A 509 -3.31 21.53 3.26
CA ASN A 509 -2.27 21.76 2.25
C ASN A 509 -2.58 20.85 1.05
N ALA A 510 -3.12 21.43 -0.03
CA ALA A 510 -3.15 20.80 -1.35
C ALA A 510 -2.25 21.63 -2.28
#